data_AF-A0A0R2CTY6-F1
#
_entry.id   AF-A0A0R2CTY6-F1
#
_cell.length_a   1.000
_cell.length_b   1.000
_cell.length_c   1.000
_cell.angle_alpha   90.00
_cell.angle_beta   90.00
_cell.angle_gamma   90.00
#
_symmetry.space_group_name_H-M   'P 1'
#
loop_
_entity.id
_entity.type
_entity.pdbx_description
1 polymer ?
#
loop_
_entity_poly.entity_id
_entity_poly.type
_entity_poly.pdbx_seq_one_letter_code
_entity_poly.pdbx_strand_id
1 'polypeptide(L)'
;MQLLFKRTSRTQYWFQVANDPYDSCYNFFFNSQRKGERLKSVPLHKLDNYDLHYLEQIITGLRKRTNLTIRFVGFTGMKWPQTQKTIQWRRDIFE
;
A
#
# COMPACT_ATOMS: atom_id res chain seq x y z
N MET A 1 -27.83 -0.51 1.68
CA MET A 1 -26.39 -0.48 1.33
C MET A 1 -25.80 0.81 1.85
N GLN A 2 -24.98 0.75 2.90
CA GLN A 2 -24.33 1.93 3.48
C GLN A 2 -23.03 2.19 2.70
N LEU A 3 -22.85 3.40 2.17
CA LEU A 3 -21.58 3.82 1.56
C LEU A 3 -20.52 3.90 2.67
N LEU A 4 -19.72 2.85 2.81
CA LEU A 4 -18.59 2.79 3.77
C LEU A 4 -17.45 3.77 3.43
N PHE A 5 -17.52 4.40 2.25
CA PHE A 5 -16.55 5.37 1.79
C PHE A 5 -17.24 6.56 1.14
N LYS A 6 -17.08 7.74 1.74
CA LYS A 6 -17.48 9.03 1.17
C LYS A 6 -16.21 9.79 0.79
N ARG A 7 -16.02 10.08 -0.50
CA ARG A 7 -14.93 10.95 -0.95
C ARG A 7 -15.13 12.35 -0.40
N THR A 8 -14.12 12.88 0.26
CA THR A 8 -14.06 14.25 0.75
C THR A 8 -13.25 15.10 -0.21
N SER A 9 -13.78 16.27 -0.59
CA SER A 9 -13.06 17.18 -1.48
C SER A 9 -11.72 17.62 -0.86
N ARG A 10 -10.71 17.84 -1.71
CA ARG A 10 -9.34 18.26 -1.32
C ARG A 10 -8.62 17.29 -0.38
N THR A 11 -8.96 16.00 -0.47
CA THR A 11 -8.33 14.92 0.29
C THR A 11 -7.61 13.98 -0.66
N GLN A 12 -6.35 13.70 -0.38
CA GLN A 12 -5.56 12.69 -1.08
C GLN A 12 -5.78 11.34 -0.41
N TYR A 13 -5.94 10.30 -1.23
CA TYR A 13 -6.13 8.93 -0.79
C TYR A 13 -5.11 8.03 -1.47
N TRP A 14 -4.44 7.17 -0.71
CA TRP A 14 -3.52 6.18 -1.24
C TRP A 14 -3.48 4.95 -0.34
N PHE A 15 -3.17 3.81 -0.96
CA PHE A 15 -2.79 2.62 -0.21
C PHE A 15 -1.31 2.68 0.11
N GLN A 16 -0.93 2.19 1.27
CA GLN A 16 0.45 1.97 1.65
C GLN A 16 0.61 0.50 2.02
N VAL A 17 1.59 -0.15 1.41
CA VAL A 17 1.95 -1.52 1.71
C VAL A 17 3.32 -1.48 2.37
N ALA A 18 3.38 -1.90 3.62
CA ALA A 18 4.62 -2.02 4.37
C ALA A 18 5.06 -3.48 4.38
N ASN A 19 6.32 -3.70 4.03
CA ASN A 19 6.98 -4.98 4.21
C ASN A 19 7.43 -5.11 5.67
N ASP A 20 6.99 -6.16 6.35
CA ASP A 20 7.50 -6.53 7.66
C ASP A 20 8.32 -7.82 7.52
N PRO A 21 9.65 -7.71 7.30
CA PRO A 21 10.50 -8.87 7.16
C PRO A 21 10.73 -9.61 8.49
N TYR A 22 10.44 -9.00 9.64
CA TYR A 22 10.64 -9.62 10.95
C TYR A 22 9.49 -10.56 11.29
N ASP A 23 8.26 -10.11 11.05
CA ASP A 23 7.05 -10.94 11.21
C ASP A 23 6.74 -11.79 9.97
N SER A 24 7.53 -11.67 8.89
CA SER A 24 7.24 -12.29 7.58
C SER A 24 5.81 -11.98 7.11
N CYS A 25 5.42 -10.71 7.15
CA CYS A 25 4.05 -10.28 6.83
C CYS A 25 4.04 -9.02 5.96
N TYR A 26 2.98 -8.84 5.18
CA TYR A 26 2.74 -7.58 4.46
C TYR A 26 1.56 -6.83 5.09
N ASN A 27 1.81 -5.61 5.54
CA ASN A 27 0.81 -4.78 6.18
C ASN A 27 0.22 -3.79 5.18
N PHE A 28 -1.11 -3.79 5.05
CA PHE A 28 -1.85 -2.88 4.17
C PHE A 28 -2.51 -1.78 4.99
N PHE A 29 -2.22 -0.55 4.60
CA PHE A 29 -2.78 0.65 5.19
C PHE A 29 -3.52 1.47 4.14
N PHE A 30 -4.63 2.08 4.55
CA PHE A 30 -5.31 3.10 3.80
C PHE A 30 -5.00 4.46 4.40
N ASN A 31 -4.31 5.30 3.64
CA ASN A 31 -3.98 6.64 4.06
C ASN A 31 -4.93 7.64 3.42
N SER A 32 -5.34 8.61 4.23
CA SER A 32 -6.06 9.79 3.79
C SER A 32 -5.45 11.03 4.42
N GLN A 33 -5.23 12.05 3.61
CA GLN A 33 -4.72 13.32 4.07
C GLN A 33 -5.43 14.47 3.37
N ARG A 34 -6.03 15.34 4.17
CA ARG A 34 -6.54 16.63 3.71
C ARG A 34 -5.49 17.69 4.00
N LYS A 35 -5.43 18.73 3.15
CA LYS A 35 -4.52 19.85 3.36
C LYS A 35 -4.74 20.48 4.74
N GLY A 36 -3.67 20.54 5.54
CA GLY A 36 -3.69 21.11 6.90
C GLY A 36 -4.18 20.15 8.00
N GLU A 37 -4.62 18.94 7.65
CA GLU A 37 -4.98 17.92 8.64
C GLU A 37 -3.86 16.88 8.78
N ARG A 38 -3.79 16.26 9.96
CA ARG A 38 -2.88 15.15 10.24
C ARG A 38 -3.24 13.97 9.32
N LEU A 39 -2.21 13.28 8.83
CA LEU A 39 -2.39 12.04 8.08
C LEU A 39 -3.15 11.03 8.92
N LYS A 40 -4.23 10.48 8.36
CA LYS A 40 -4.99 9.38 8.94
C LYS A 40 -4.60 8.10 8.21
N SER A 41 -3.93 7.20 8.93
CA SER A 41 -3.61 5.86 8.46
C SER A 41 -4.56 4.87 9.12
N VAL A 42 -5.24 4.06 8.31
CA VAL A 42 -6.15 3.01 8.78
C VAL A 42 -5.56 1.67 8.38
N PRO A 43 -5.23 0.76 9.32
CA PRO A 43 -4.83 -0.59 8.97
C PRO A 43 -6.02 -1.31 8.34
N LEU A 44 -5.83 -1.82 7.13
CA LEU A 44 -6.86 -2.57 6.41
C LEU A 44 -6.72 -4.06 6.64
N HIS A 45 -5.50 -4.56 6.49
CA HIS A 45 -5.24 -5.99 6.52
C HIS A 45 -3.77 -6.27 6.80
N LYS A 46 -3.52 -7.33 7.56
CA LYS A 46 -2.21 -7.96 7.69
C LYS A 46 -2.26 -9.24 6.86
N LEU A 47 -1.28 -9.39 5.97
CA LEU A 47 -1.19 -10.55 5.11
C LEU A 47 -0.05 -11.43 5.60
N ASP A 48 -0.41 -12.53 6.24
CA ASP A 48 0.54 -13.45 6.87
C ASP A 48 1.28 -14.35 5.86
N ASN A 49 0.84 -14.34 4.60
CA ASN A 49 1.50 -15.07 3.53
C ASN A 49 2.65 -14.24 2.93
N TYR A 50 3.88 -14.52 3.34
CA TYR A 50 5.09 -13.82 2.87
C TYR A 50 5.53 -14.19 1.45
N ASP A 51 4.59 -14.19 0.49
CA ASP A 51 4.87 -14.51 -0.91
C ASP A 51 4.74 -13.26 -1.80
N LEU A 52 5.84 -12.91 -2.47
CA LEU A 52 5.95 -11.72 -3.33
C LEU A 52 5.09 -11.85 -4.60
N HIS A 53 4.88 -13.07 -5.09
CA HIS A 53 4.05 -13.34 -6.27
C HIS A 53 2.57 -13.17 -5.94
N TYR A 54 2.15 -13.64 -4.76
CA TYR A 54 0.80 -13.42 -4.24
C TYR A 54 0.54 -11.93 -3.98
N LEU A 55 1.51 -11.22 -3.42
CA LEU A 55 1.43 -9.76 -3.26
C LEU A 55 1.23 -9.06 -4.62
N GLU A 56 2.01 -9.42 -5.65
CA GLU A 56 1.89 -8.83 -6.99
C GLU A 56 0.49 -9.04 -7.59
N GLN A 57 -0.11 -10.21 -7.38
CA GLN A 57 -1.48 -10.51 -7.82
C GLN A 57 -2.51 -9.62 -7.11
N ILE A 58 -2.39 -9.43 -5.80
CA ILE A 58 -3.26 -8.55 -5.01
C ILE A 58 -3.15 -7.11 -5.49
N ILE A 59 -1.93 -6.60 -5.68
CA ILE A 59 -1.69 -5.24 -6.18
C ILE A 59 -2.28 -5.05 -7.56
N THR A 60 -2.10 -6.03 -8.45
CA THR A 60 -2.66 -6.00 -9.80
C THR A 60 -4.19 -5.98 -9.77
N GLY A 61 -4.81 -6.77 -8.88
CA GLY A 61 -6.26 -6.74 -8.65
C GLY A 61 -6.76 -5.40 -8.09
N LEU A 62 -6.04 -4.83 -7.13
CA LEU A 62 -6.34 -3.51 -6.54
C LEU A 62 -6.26 -2.40 -7.59
N ARG A 63 -5.24 -2.41 -8.45
CA ARG A 63 -5.11 -1.43 -9.55
C ARG A 63 -6.22 -1.55 -10.60
N LYS A 64 -6.73 -2.77 -10.84
CA LYS A 64 -7.86 -2.98 -11.77
C LYS A 64 -9.19 -2.47 -11.20
N ARG A 65 -9.39 -2.60 -9.88
CA ARG A 65 -10.63 -2.18 -9.19
C ARG A 65 -10.61 -0.72 -8.75
N THR A 66 -9.43 -0.14 -8.55
CA THR A 66 -9.28 1.21 -8.01
C THR A 66 -8.21 1.99 -8.76
N ASN A 67 -8.50 3.27 -9.04
CA ASN A 67 -7.52 4.21 -9.61
C ASN A 67 -6.71 4.92 -8.50
N LEU A 68 -6.53 4.28 -7.35
CA LEU A 68 -5.82 4.87 -6.22
C LEU A 68 -4.31 4.62 -6.33
N THR A 69 -3.53 5.56 -5.82
CA THR A 69 -2.08 5.41 -5.75
C THR A 69 -1.74 4.35 -4.70
N ILE A 70 -0.76 3.50 -4.98
CA ILE A 70 -0.23 2.51 -4.04
C ILE A 70 1.24 2.86 -3.79
N ARG A 71 1.59 3.05 -2.52
CA ARG A 71 2.95 3.29 -2.04
C ARG A 71 3.49 2.02 -1.39
N PHE A 72 4.76 1.75 -1.60
CA PHE A 72 5.48 0.61 -1.03
C PHE A 72 6.56 1.13 -0.09
N VAL A 73 6.65 0.54 1.10
CA VAL A 73 7.57 0.89 2.17
C VAL A 73 8.20 -0.40 2.69
N GLY A 74 9.52 -0.43 2.91
CA GLY A 74 10.24 -1.64 3.34
C GLY A 74 10.59 -2.62 2.20
N PHE A 75 10.38 -2.24 0.94
CA PHE A 75 10.69 -3.06 -0.24
C PHE A 75 11.97 -2.58 -0.96
N THR A 76 12.84 -1.87 -0.25
CA THR A 76 14.03 -1.23 -0.83
C THR A 76 14.93 -2.27 -1.51
N GLY A 77 15.20 -2.07 -2.80
CA GLY A 77 16.03 -2.97 -3.61
C GLY A 77 15.34 -4.24 -4.09
N MET A 78 14.09 -4.49 -3.70
CA MET A 78 13.31 -5.63 -4.18
C MET A 78 12.72 -5.37 -5.56
N LYS A 79 12.55 -6.45 -6.33
CA LYS A 79 11.90 -6.46 -7.64
C LYS A 79 10.68 -7.38 -7.62
N TRP A 80 9.65 -6.99 -8.33
CA TRP A 80 8.48 -7.85 -8.54
C TRP A 80 8.89 -9.13 -9.29
N PRO A 81 8.42 -10.32 -8.88
CA PRO A 81 8.84 -11.57 -9.47
C PRO A 81 8.36 -11.73 -10.93
N GLN A 82 7.14 -11.32 -11.28
CA GLN A 82 6.66 -11.45 -12.65
C GLN A 82 7.14 -10.29 -13.52
N THR A 83 6.92 -9.05 -13.08
CA THR A 83 7.21 -7.88 -13.92
C THR A 83 8.67 -7.43 -13.87
N GLN A 84 9.47 -7.97 -12.97
CA GLN A 84 10.88 -7.58 -12.69
C GLN A 84 11.08 -6.09 -12.43
N LYS A 85 10.00 -5.34 -12.21
CA LYS A 85 10.04 -3.92 -11.90
C LYS A 85 10.50 -3.75 -10.46
N THR A 86 11.41 -2.81 -10.24
CA THR A 86 11.84 -2.44 -8.90
C THR A 86 10.66 -1.87 -8.12
N ILE A 87 10.42 -2.42 -6.94
CA ILE A 87 9.28 -2.05 -6.07
C ILE A 87 9.55 -0.71 -5.40
N GLN A 88 10.76 -0.56 -4.84
CA GLN A 88 11.22 0.66 -4.20
C GLN A 88 12.71 0.85 -4.49
N TRP A 89 13.04 1.90 -5.23
CA TRP A 89 14.43 2.22 -5.61
C TRP A 89 15.22 2.86 -4.48
N ARG A 90 14.58 3.70 -3.65
CA ARG A 90 15.19 4.38 -2.52
C ARG A 90 14.32 4.17 -1.30
N ARG A 91 14.98 3.94 -0.17
CA ARG A 91 14.33 3.87 1.13
C ARG A 91 13.59 5.18 1.39
N ASP A 92 12.36 5.08 1.88
CA ASP A 92 11.63 6.28 2.26
C ASP A 92 12.33 6.89 3.49
N ILE A 93 12.44 8.22 3.55
CA ILE A 93 13.21 8.92 4.60
C ILE A 93 12.54 8.74 5.98
N PHE A 94 11.25 8.37 5.98
CA PHE A 94 10.43 8.20 7.18
C PHE A 94 10.24 6.72 7.56
N GLU A 95 11.10 5.83 7.07
CA GLU A 95 11.10 4.38 7.27
C GLU A 95 12.11 3.90 8.32
#